data_AF-A0A7V1LTW6-F1
#
_entry.id   AF-A0A7V1LTW6-F1
#
_cell.length_a   1.000
_cell.length_b   1.000
_cell.length_c   1.000
_cell.angle_alpha   90.00
_cell.angle_beta   90.00
_cell.angle_gamma   90.00
#
_symmetry.space_group_name_H-M   'P 1'
#
loop_
_entity.id
_entity.type
_entity.pdbx_description
1 polymer ?
#
loop_
_entity_poly.entity_id
_entity_poly.type
_entity_poly.pdbx_seq_one_letter_code
_entity_poly.pdbx_strand_id
1 'polypeptide(L)'
;MYIDTHAHLFYPNFKEDIDEVIKRAKESGINYIIVPATDIETAKQTIALTGKYEFIYGAVGVHPHDSTDWESSWIDEIDELLKYPKIVAIGEIGLDYHYDFSPKEKQIEAFRAQIELSIKRNLPIIIHNRDSDEDMMNIIREYYGSGLKAQFHCYSGSLGNARELIKMNHFISFTGNITFKKSDSLLSVLADLSLESIMLETDSPFMTPVPNRGKRNEPYNVKYVAEKIAEVHHLTVEDIARATSYNVFRMFGIGGKPHPSITYKIGNSLYLNITNRCNANCVFCDRKGEAVINGYNLKMSKSKEPDEKAYINEIGDSAKYDEIVFCGYGEPTLRWNIIKTIAKYVKANNGTTRLITNGHG
;
A
#
# COMPACT_ATOMS: atom_id res chain seq x y z
N MET A 1 -1.40 -2.98 -11.65
CA MET A 1 -0.17 -3.59 -11.11
C MET A 1 -0.53 -4.22 -9.79
N TYR A 2 -0.16 -5.48 -9.57
CA TYR A 2 -0.31 -6.11 -8.25
C TYR A 2 1.04 -6.28 -7.60
N ILE A 3 1.08 -6.00 -6.31
CA ILE A 3 2.26 -6.22 -5.49
C ILE A 3 1.81 -6.98 -4.26
N ASP A 4 2.43 -8.13 -4.04
CA ASP A 4 2.28 -8.88 -2.80
C ASP A 4 3.36 -8.41 -1.84
N THR A 5 2.97 -7.63 -0.83
CA THR A 5 3.93 -7.00 0.10
C THR A 5 4.41 -7.94 1.20
N HIS A 6 3.87 -9.15 1.31
CA HIS A 6 4.26 -10.10 2.35
C HIS A 6 4.02 -11.54 1.91
N ALA A 7 5.08 -12.27 1.56
CA ALA A 7 5.02 -13.70 1.26
C ALA A 7 6.30 -14.43 1.70
N HIS A 8 6.16 -15.44 2.55
CA HIS A 8 7.25 -16.28 3.05
C HIS A 8 7.59 -17.43 2.09
N LEU A 9 8.23 -17.08 0.98
CA LEU A 9 8.57 -18.01 -0.10
C LEU A 9 9.72 -18.99 0.22
N PHE A 10 10.40 -18.79 1.35
CA PHE A 10 11.48 -19.67 1.81
C PHE A 10 10.98 -20.86 2.65
N TYR A 11 9.71 -20.88 3.08
CA TYR A 11 9.21 -21.98 3.91
C TYR A 11 9.30 -23.34 3.19
N PRO A 12 9.54 -24.43 3.95
CA PRO A 12 9.62 -25.79 3.41
C PRO A 12 8.43 -26.18 2.53
N ASN A 13 7.26 -25.59 2.77
CA ASN A 13 6.04 -25.78 1.99
C ASN A 13 6.22 -25.50 0.48
N PHE A 14 7.21 -24.70 0.08
CA PHE A 14 7.50 -24.37 -1.33
C PHE A 14 8.77 -25.04 -1.87
N LYS A 15 9.50 -25.81 -1.05
CA LYS A 15 10.82 -26.34 -1.39
C LYS A 15 10.87 -27.12 -2.71
N GLU A 16 9.80 -27.85 -3.02
CA GLU A 16 9.73 -28.73 -4.20
C GLU A 16 9.24 -28.01 -5.47
N ASP A 17 8.55 -26.88 -5.36
CA ASP A 17 7.85 -26.25 -6.48
C ASP A 17 7.93 -24.71 -6.53
N ILE A 18 8.86 -24.10 -5.78
CA ILE A 18 8.98 -22.63 -5.68
C ILE A 18 9.10 -21.94 -7.04
N ASP A 19 9.84 -22.52 -7.98
CA ASP A 19 10.02 -21.95 -9.32
C ASP A 19 8.69 -21.91 -10.10
N GLU A 20 7.85 -22.93 -9.93
CA GLU A 20 6.51 -22.98 -10.52
C GLU A 20 5.53 -22.04 -9.81
N VAL A 21 5.63 -21.88 -8.48
CA VAL A 21 4.85 -20.89 -7.71
C VAL A 21 5.13 -19.47 -8.20
N ILE A 22 6.41 -19.12 -8.34
CA ILE A 22 6.86 -17.80 -8.80
C ILE A 22 6.44 -17.55 -10.25
N LYS A 23 6.52 -18.58 -11.10
CA LYS A 23 6.02 -18.51 -12.48
C LYS A 23 4.52 -18.25 -12.51
N ARG A 24 3.71 -19.00 -11.75
CA ARG A 24 2.25 -18.79 -11.65
C ARG A 24 1.90 -17.39 -11.16
N ALA A 25 2.65 -16.85 -10.19
CA ALA A 25 2.46 -15.49 -9.70
C ALA A 25 2.67 -14.46 -10.83
N LYS A 26 3.79 -14.58 -11.57
CA LYS A 26 4.09 -13.69 -12.70
C LYS A 26 3.04 -13.78 -13.81
N GLU A 27 2.65 -14.99 -14.20
CA GLU A 27 1.62 -15.25 -15.23
C GLU A 27 0.23 -14.72 -14.81
N SER A 28 -0.04 -14.66 -13.50
CA SER A 28 -1.28 -14.10 -12.94
C SER A 28 -1.26 -12.56 -12.81
N GLY A 29 -0.21 -11.89 -13.29
CA GLY A 29 -0.11 -10.43 -13.25
C GLY A 29 0.43 -9.85 -11.94
N ILE A 30 1.08 -10.66 -11.10
CA ILE A 30 1.84 -10.15 -9.94
C ILE A 30 3.13 -9.54 -10.46
N ASN A 31 3.30 -8.24 -10.22
CA ASN A 31 4.43 -7.48 -10.74
C ASN A 31 5.62 -7.47 -9.78
N TYR A 32 5.38 -7.51 -8.47
CA TYR A 32 6.42 -7.54 -7.45
C TYR A 32 5.96 -8.38 -6.25
N ILE A 33 6.92 -9.01 -5.57
CA ILE A 33 6.71 -9.74 -4.32
C ILE A 33 7.78 -9.28 -3.33
N ILE A 34 7.39 -9.01 -2.08
CA ILE A 34 8.31 -8.75 -0.98
C ILE A 34 8.30 -9.97 -0.05
N VAL A 35 9.49 -10.49 0.22
CA VAL A 35 9.72 -11.68 1.06
C VAL A 35 10.39 -11.25 2.36
N PRO A 36 9.64 -11.10 3.47
CA PRO A 36 10.24 -10.79 4.77
C PRO A 36 10.76 -12.07 5.42
N ALA A 37 12.06 -12.07 5.74
CA ALA A 37 12.69 -13.13 6.52
C ALA A 37 12.22 -13.09 7.98
N THR A 38 12.35 -14.21 8.69
CA THR A 38 11.99 -14.30 10.12
C THR A 38 13.22 -14.41 11.02
N ASP A 39 14.38 -14.74 10.47
CA ASP A 39 15.65 -14.91 11.18
C ASP A 39 16.84 -14.73 10.21
N ILE A 40 18.07 -14.93 10.72
CA ILE A 40 19.31 -14.80 9.92
C ILE A 40 19.45 -15.89 8.84
N GLU A 41 18.94 -17.10 9.06
CA GLU A 41 19.04 -18.20 8.09
C GLU A 41 18.09 -17.95 6.91
N THR A 42 16.83 -17.65 7.20
CA THR A 42 15.80 -17.27 6.25
C THR A 42 16.16 -15.97 5.53
N ALA A 43 16.87 -15.03 6.16
CA ALA A 43 17.40 -13.85 5.49
C ALA A 43 18.35 -14.21 4.33
N LYS A 44 19.22 -15.20 4.50
CA LYS A 44 20.10 -15.70 3.44
C LYS A 44 19.31 -16.36 2.31
N GLN A 45 18.24 -17.10 2.65
CA GLN A 45 17.33 -17.71 1.66
C GLN A 45 16.55 -16.64 0.89
N THR A 46 16.04 -15.62 1.57
CA THR A 46 15.39 -14.44 0.97
C THR A 46 16.34 -13.74 0.01
N ILE A 47 17.59 -13.44 0.41
CA ILE A 47 18.60 -12.83 -0.47
C ILE A 47 18.80 -13.68 -1.72
N ALA A 48 18.90 -15.01 -1.60
CA ALA A 48 19.03 -15.90 -2.75
C ALA A 48 17.82 -15.81 -3.71
N LEU A 49 16.60 -15.70 -3.18
CA LEU A 49 15.39 -15.48 -3.99
C LEU A 49 15.45 -14.14 -4.74
N THR A 50 15.85 -13.05 -4.07
CA THR A 50 15.97 -11.72 -4.71
C THR A 50 17.05 -11.68 -5.80
N GLY A 51 18.12 -12.47 -5.64
CA GLY A 51 19.18 -12.63 -6.62
C GLY A 51 18.75 -13.44 -7.84
N LYS A 52 17.90 -14.45 -7.66
CA LYS A 52 17.38 -15.31 -8.72
C LYS A 52 16.26 -14.65 -9.54
N TYR A 53 15.40 -13.85 -8.90
CA TYR A 53 14.20 -13.31 -9.51
C TYR A 53 14.17 -11.78 -9.52
N GLU A 54 14.02 -11.19 -10.72
CA GLU A 54 14.08 -9.74 -10.90
C GLU A 54 13.03 -8.99 -10.06
N PHE A 55 11.81 -9.53 -10.01
CA PHE A 55 10.65 -8.91 -9.41
C PHE A 55 10.43 -9.26 -7.92
N ILE A 56 11.38 -9.97 -7.30
CA ILE A 56 11.33 -10.30 -5.87
C ILE A 56 12.29 -9.39 -5.11
N TYR A 57 11.76 -8.77 -4.06
CA TYR A 57 12.49 -7.98 -3.08
C TYR A 57 12.39 -8.66 -1.72
N GLY A 58 13.27 -8.29 -0.79
CA GLY A 58 13.33 -8.89 0.53
C GLY A 58 13.27 -7.86 1.65
N ALA A 59 12.88 -8.34 2.82
CA ALA A 59 13.16 -7.69 4.09
C ALA A 59 13.94 -8.65 4.98
N VAL A 60 14.81 -8.12 5.83
CA VAL A 60 15.59 -8.93 6.77
C VAL A 60 15.37 -8.43 8.19
N GLY A 61 15.19 -9.33 9.12
CA GLY A 61 14.92 -9.03 10.52
C GLY A 61 14.73 -10.33 11.29
N VAL A 62 14.48 -10.16 12.58
CA VAL A 62 14.22 -11.26 13.51
C VAL A 62 12.81 -11.10 14.06
N HIS A 63 12.01 -12.11 13.75
CA HIS A 63 10.60 -12.23 14.12
C HIS A 63 10.49 -12.46 15.64
N PRO A 64 9.40 -12.02 16.31
CA PRO A 64 9.23 -12.21 17.75
C PRO A 64 9.43 -13.65 18.22
N HIS A 65 9.00 -14.65 17.44
CA HIS A 65 9.19 -16.08 17.76
C HIS A 65 10.64 -16.56 17.78
N ASP A 66 11.54 -15.86 17.08
CA ASP A 66 12.94 -16.23 16.92
C ASP A 66 13.86 -15.33 17.76
N SER A 67 13.27 -14.58 18.72
CA SER A 67 13.98 -13.60 19.56
C SER A 67 14.44 -14.14 20.91
N THR A 68 14.16 -15.41 21.23
CA THR A 68 14.49 -16.04 22.52
C THR A 68 15.95 -15.82 22.91
N ASP A 69 16.84 -16.05 21.95
CA ASP A 69 18.29 -15.94 22.11
C ASP A 69 18.83 -14.62 21.55
N TRP A 70 18.00 -13.57 21.51
CA TRP A 70 18.42 -12.27 21.00
C TRP A 70 19.62 -11.73 21.77
N GLU A 71 20.68 -11.45 21.02
CA GLU A 71 21.89 -10.78 21.45
C GLU A 71 22.08 -9.49 20.64
N SER A 72 22.62 -8.45 21.28
CA SER A 72 22.85 -7.16 20.62
C SER A 72 23.81 -7.26 19.41
N SER A 73 24.66 -8.27 19.36
CA SER A 73 25.55 -8.57 18.22
C SER A 73 24.79 -8.88 16.92
N TRP A 74 23.56 -9.40 17.01
CA TRP A 74 22.75 -9.73 15.84
C TRP A 74 22.38 -8.49 15.02
N ILE A 75 22.35 -7.31 15.65
CA ILE A 75 22.06 -6.06 14.94
C ILE A 75 23.13 -5.75 13.88
N ASP A 76 24.39 -6.10 14.14
CA ASP A 76 25.49 -5.90 13.18
C ASP A 76 25.35 -6.89 12.01
N GLU A 77 24.91 -8.13 12.27
CA GLU A 77 24.62 -9.09 11.21
C GLU A 77 23.46 -8.64 10.32
N ILE A 78 22.38 -8.15 10.91
CA ILE A 78 21.25 -7.58 10.16
C ILE A 78 21.74 -6.39 9.32
N ASP A 79 22.55 -5.51 9.91
CA ASP A 79 23.10 -4.33 9.22
C ASP A 79 23.97 -4.69 8.00
N GLU A 80 24.74 -5.78 8.08
CA GLU A 80 25.46 -6.32 6.93
C GLU A 80 24.53 -6.87 5.83
N LEU A 81 23.45 -7.56 6.21
CA LEU A 81 22.46 -8.10 5.27
C LEU A 81 21.66 -6.99 4.56
N LEU A 82 21.49 -5.82 5.18
CA LEU A 82 20.84 -4.66 4.55
C LEU A 82 21.64 -4.07 3.38
N LYS A 83 22.92 -4.43 3.21
CA LYS A 83 23.75 -3.95 2.09
C LYS A 83 23.39 -4.59 0.74
N TYR A 84 22.60 -5.66 0.74
CA TYR A 84 22.18 -6.31 -0.50
C TYR A 84 21.12 -5.46 -1.23
N PRO A 85 21.26 -5.24 -2.55
CA PRO A 85 20.57 -4.15 -3.25
C PRO A 85 19.04 -4.27 -3.35
N LYS A 86 18.49 -5.47 -3.12
CA LYS A 86 17.04 -5.73 -3.15
C LYS A 86 16.44 -5.99 -1.77
N ILE A 87 17.20 -5.74 -0.71
CA ILE A 87 16.69 -5.72 0.65
C ILE A 87 16.21 -4.31 0.92
N VAL A 88 14.88 -4.15 1.02
CA VAL A 88 14.21 -2.84 0.98
C VAL A 88 13.62 -2.42 2.32
N ALA A 89 13.67 -3.30 3.32
CA ALA A 89 13.07 -3.08 4.63
C ALA A 89 13.75 -3.93 5.70
N ILE A 90 13.53 -3.55 6.96
CA ILE A 90 13.80 -4.42 8.11
C ILE A 90 12.50 -5.12 8.50
N GLY A 91 12.51 -6.44 8.57
CA GLY A 91 11.28 -7.20 8.74
C GLY A 91 11.45 -8.67 8.38
N GLU A 92 10.66 -9.56 8.93
CA GLU A 92 9.54 -9.31 9.84
C GLU A 92 10.01 -9.15 11.30
N ILE A 93 9.55 -8.10 11.98
CA ILE A 93 9.90 -7.78 13.37
C ILE A 93 8.65 -7.40 14.15
N GLY A 94 8.64 -7.48 15.48
CA GLY A 94 7.49 -7.02 16.26
C GLY A 94 7.24 -7.83 17.52
N LEU A 95 5.97 -8.06 17.84
CA LEU A 95 5.52 -8.71 19.08
C LEU A 95 4.43 -9.75 18.78
N ASP A 96 4.54 -10.94 19.36
CA ASP A 96 3.52 -11.99 19.36
C ASP A 96 3.37 -12.56 20.78
N TYR A 97 2.25 -12.22 21.44
CA TYR A 97 1.92 -12.72 22.79
C TYR A 97 0.92 -13.89 22.75
N HIS A 98 0.56 -14.36 21.56
CA HIS A 98 -0.39 -15.45 21.38
C HIS A 98 0.28 -16.81 21.52
N TYR A 99 1.42 -17.00 20.84
CA TYR A 99 2.14 -18.28 20.86
C TYR A 99 3.24 -18.34 21.93
N ASP A 100 3.69 -17.19 22.43
CA ASP A 100 4.64 -17.04 23.55
C ASP A 100 5.92 -17.91 23.38
N PHE A 101 6.43 -18.00 22.14
CA PHE A 101 7.63 -18.79 21.82
C PHE A 101 8.94 -18.14 22.27
N SER A 102 8.91 -16.84 22.56
CA SER A 102 10.03 -16.09 23.11
C SER A 102 9.56 -15.20 24.26
N PRO A 103 10.37 -15.03 25.33
CA PRO A 103 10.01 -14.16 26.44
C PRO A 103 9.69 -12.74 25.96
N LYS A 104 8.62 -12.16 26.51
CA LYS A 104 8.15 -10.81 26.18
C LYS A 104 9.27 -9.76 26.21
N GLU A 105 10.12 -9.78 27.23
CA GLU A 105 11.22 -8.84 27.38
C GLU A 105 12.22 -8.93 26.22
N LYS A 106 12.47 -10.16 25.73
CA LYS A 106 13.35 -10.41 24.58
C LYS A 106 12.73 -9.96 23.27
N GLN A 107 11.43 -10.19 23.07
CA GLN A 107 10.73 -9.65 21.91
C GLN A 107 10.82 -8.12 21.85
N ILE A 108 10.59 -7.44 23.00
CA ILE A 108 10.67 -5.97 23.09
C ILE A 108 12.10 -5.47 22.85
N GLU A 109 13.11 -6.12 23.43
CA GLU A 109 14.53 -5.80 23.21
C GLU A 109 14.89 -5.88 21.72
N ALA A 110 14.57 -7.01 21.08
CA ALA A 110 14.84 -7.25 19.67
C ALA A 110 14.08 -6.27 18.77
N PHE A 111 12.81 -6.00 19.07
CA PHE A 111 11.98 -5.10 18.28
C PHE A 111 12.53 -3.67 18.31
N ARG A 112 12.85 -3.15 19.50
CA ARG A 112 13.39 -1.79 19.65
C ARG A 112 14.73 -1.61 18.94
N ALA A 113 15.66 -2.54 19.11
CA ALA A 113 16.95 -2.49 18.44
C ALA A 113 16.82 -2.43 16.90
N GLN A 114 15.87 -3.20 16.34
CA GLN A 114 15.62 -3.23 14.90
C GLN A 114 14.91 -1.96 14.40
N ILE A 115 14.03 -1.33 15.19
CA ILE A 115 13.46 0.00 14.88
C ILE A 115 14.58 1.05 14.81
N GLU A 116 15.47 1.08 15.80
CA GLU A 116 16.58 2.03 15.85
C GLU A 116 17.52 1.88 14.66
N LEU A 117 17.83 0.64 14.25
CA LEU A 117 18.58 0.36 13.03
C LEU A 117 17.85 0.89 11.78
N SER A 118 16.52 0.71 11.72
CA SER A 118 15.71 1.19 10.60
C SER A 118 15.80 2.71 10.44
N ILE A 119 15.71 3.44 11.55
CA ILE A 119 15.83 4.90 11.56
C ILE A 119 17.24 5.31 11.12
N LYS A 120 18.29 4.66 11.64
CA LYS A 120 19.69 4.91 11.25
C LYS A 120 19.92 4.68 9.75
N ARG A 121 19.28 3.67 9.16
CA ARG A 121 19.40 3.33 7.74
C ARG A 121 18.39 4.02 6.84
N ASN A 122 17.43 4.75 7.40
CA ASN A 122 16.30 5.34 6.67
C ASN A 122 15.57 4.29 5.80
N LEU A 123 15.39 3.10 6.36
CA LEU A 123 14.60 2.03 5.76
C LEU A 123 13.24 1.94 6.46
N PRO A 124 12.20 1.47 5.77
CA PRO A 124 10.93 1.12 6.41
C PRO A 124 11.03 -0.22 7.16
N ILE A 125 10.06 -0.46 8.06
CA ILE A 125 9.90 -1.75 8.74
C ILE A 125 8.61 -2.48 8.35
N ILE A 126 8.64 -3.81 8.44
CA ILE A 126 7.46 -4.68 8.34
C ILE A 126 7.20 -5.30 9.72
N ILE A 127 6.05 -4.96 10.29
CA ILE A 127 5.70 -5.25 11.68
C ILE A 127 4.73 -6.43 11.76
N HIS A 128 5.11 -7.43 12.55
CA HIS A 128 4.23 -8.43 13.14
C HIS A 128 3.60 -7.90 14.43
N ASN A 129 2.30 -8.09 14.61
CA ASN A 129 1.64 -7.78 15.86
C ASN A 129 0.49 -8.75 16.12
N ARG A 130 0.55 -9.50 17.22
CA ARG A 130 -0.50 -10.42 17.60
C ARG A 130 -0.70 -10.49 19.11
N ASP A 131 -1.93 -10.21 19.53
CA ASP A 131 -2.35 -10.13 20.94
C ASP A 131 -1.47 -9.19 21.81
N SER A 132 -0.79 -8.23 21.17
CA SER A 132 0.19 -7.30 21.78
C SER A 132 -0.09 -5.82 21.49
N ASP A 133 -1.33 -5.47 21.12
CA ASP A 133 -1.72 -4.13 20.63
C ASP A 133 -1.30 -2.97 21.54
N GLU A 134 -1.44 -3.12 22.86
CA GLU A 134 -1.13 -2.03 23.80
C GLU A 134 0.36 -1.70 23.82
N ASP A 135 1.22 -2.71 23.99
CA ASP A 135 2.67 -2.53 23.98
C ASP A 135 3.17 -2.09 22.60
N MET A 136 2.62 -2.67 21.53
CA MET A 136 2.95 -2.28 20.16
C MET A 136 2.69 -0.79 19.95
N MET A 137 1.50 -0.30 20.31
CA MET A 137 1.16 1.12 20.15
C MET A 137 2.01 2.02 21.06
N ASN A 138 2.31 1.59 22.30
CA ASN A 138 3.15 2.35 23.21
C ASN A 138 4.57 2.52 22.64
N ILE A 139 5.19 1.44 22.15
CA ILE A 139 6.52 1.48 21.53
C ILE A 139 6.49 2.39 20.29
N ILE A 140 5.52 2.22 19.40
CA ILE A 140 5.46 2.97 18.15
C ILE A 140 5.26 4.48 18.38
N ARG A 141 4.48 4.87 19.40
CA ARG A 141 4.31 6.28 19.79
C ARG A 141 5.62 6.94 20.21
N GLU A 142 6.53 6.20 20.86
CA GLU A 142 7.83 6.74 21.28
C GLU A 142 8.70 7.17 20.08
N TYR A 143 8.51 6.52 18.93
CA TYR A 143 9.23 6.83 17.70
C TYR A 143 8.48 7.83 16.79
N TYR A 144 7.36 8.39 17.24
CA TYR A 144 6.62 9.37 16.44
C TYR A 144 7.48 10.61 16.14
N GLY A 145 7.57 10.97 14.86
CA GLY A 145 8.39 12.10 14.40
C GLY A 145 9.87 11.77 14.14
N SER A 146 10.31 10.53 14.37
CA SER A 146 11.68 10.07 14.06
C SER A 146 11.94 9.88 12.55
N GLY A 147 10.89 9.88 11.73
CA GLY A 147 10.95 9.51 10.31
C GLY A 147 10.65 8.02 10.04
N LEU A 148 10.38 7.23 11.08
CA LEU A 148 9.99 5.83 10.96
C LEU A 148 8.78 5.65 10.03
N LYS A 149 8.88 4.67 9.13
CA LYS A 149 7.79 4.19 8.28
C LYS A 149 7.60 2.70 8.53
N ALA A 150 6.37 2.28 8.74
CA ALA A 150 6.05 0.89 9.06
C ALA A 150 4.88 0.40 8.21
N GLN A 151 4.93 -0.87 7.83
CA GLN A 151 3.77 -1.66 7.39
C GLN A 151 3.36 -2.50 8.58
N PHE A 152 2.13 -2.30 9.05
CA PHE A 152 1.50 -3.23 9.98
C PHE A 152 0.88 -4.33 9.15
N HIS A 153 1.63 -5.44 9.06
CA HIS A 153 1.23 -6.58 8.28
C HIS A 153 0.09 -7.35 8.96
N CYS A 154 -0.72 -8.02 8.15
CA CYS A 154 -1.87 -8.82 8.51
C CYS A 154 -2.73 -8.18 9.60
N TYR A 155 -3.09 -6.91 9.39
CA TYR A 155 -3.70 -6.10 10.43
C TYR A 155 -4.99 -6.71 10.98
N SER A 156 -5.10 -6.77 12.31
CA SER A 156 -6.27 -7.27 13.02
C SER A 156 -6.66 -6.41 14.24
N GLY A 157 -6.09 -5.21 14.36
CA GLY A 157 -6.33 -4.29 15.47
C GLY A 157 -7.60 -3.45 15.32
N SER A 158 -7.79 -2.51 16.25
CA SER A 158 -8.96 -1.62 16.27
C SER A 158 -8.88 -0.44 15.28
N LEU A 159 -10.03 0.10 14.85
CA LEU A 159 -10.08 1.30 14.01
C LEU A 159 -9.37 2.51 14.66
N GLY A 160 -9.41 2.63 15.98
CA GLY A 160 -8.72 3.69 16.73
C GLY A 160 -7.20 3.62 16.52
N ASN A 161 -6.62 2.42 16.70
CA ASN A 161 -5.21 2.17 16.45
C ASN A 161 -4.87 2.42 14.98
N ALA A 162 -5.67 1.89 14.04
CA ALA A 162 -5.43 2.08 12.61
C ALA A 162 -5.34 3.56 12.22
N ARG A 163 -6.29 4.39 12.69
CA ARG A 163 -6.27 5.84 12.43
C ARG A 163 -5.06 6.53 13.04
N GLU A 164 -4.64 6.12 14.23
CA GLU A 164 -3.44 6.64 14.87
C GLU A 164 -2.18 6.30 14.06
N LEU A 165 -2.03 5.04 13.65
CA LEU A 165 -0.91 4.57 12.81
C LEU A 165 -0.81 5.36 11.49
N ILE A 166 -1.95 5.58 10.82
CA ILE A 166 -2.01 6.37 9.57
C ILE A 166 -1.58 7.81 9.81
N LYS A 167 -2.01 8.43 10.92
CA LYS A 167 -1.57 9.78 11.29
C LYS A 167 -0.06 9.85 11.54
N MET A 168 0.54 8.75 11.98
CA MET A 168 1.99 8.58 12.13
C MET A 168 2.72 8.23 10.83
N ASN A 169 2.03 8.31 9.68
CA ASN A 169 2.57 8.01 8.35
C ASN A 169 3.02 6.55 8.18
N HIS A 170 2.30 5.63 8.83
CA HIS A 170 2.43 4.19 8.65
C HIS A 170 1.34 3.65 7.72
N PHE A 171 1.59 2.47 7.17
CA PHE A 171 0.71 1.75 6.27
C PHE A 171 0.17 0.50 6.96
N ILE A 172 -0.99 0.05 6.48
CA ILE A 172 -1.70 -1.12 6.97
C ILE A 172 -1.91 -2.06 5.79
N SER A 173 -1.69 -3.35 5.97
CA SER A 173 -2.02 -4.35 4.95
C SER A 173 -2.97 -5.40 5.47
N PHE A 174 -3.68 -6.02 4.54
CA PHE A 174 -4.65 -7.06 4.82
C PHE A 174 -4.34 -8.29 3.98
N THR A 175 -4.50 -9.46 4.59
CA THR A 175 -4.32 -10.76 3.94
C THR A 175 -5.66 -11.31 3.46
N GLY A 176 -5.76 -12.62 3.23
CA GLY A 176 -7.05 -13.25 2.98
C GLY A 176 -8.03 -13.21 4.16
N ASN A 177 -7.62 -12.78 5.37
CA ASN A 177 -8.50 -12.69 6.55
C ASN A 177 -9.79 -11.90 6.30
N ILE A 178 -9.74 -10.83 5.51
CA ILE A 178 -10.91 -10.00 5.16
C ILE A 178 -11.96 -10.77 4.35
N THR A 179 -11.59 -11.88 3.72
CA THR A 179 -12.50 -12.74 2.94
C THR A 179 -13.19 -13.82 3.79
N PHE A 180 -12.86 -13.93 5.07
CA PHE A 180 -13.32 -15.03 5.92
C PHE A 180 -14.74 -14.80 6.42
N LYS A 181 -15.46 -15.87 6.81
CA LYS A 181 -16.85 -15.77 7.32
C LYS A 181 -17.01 -14.93 8.59
N LYS A 182 -15.94 -14.73 9.37
CA LYS A 182 -15.93 -13.99 10.64
C LYS A 182 -15.01 -12.77 10.53
N SER A 183 -15.16 -11.97 9.48
CA SER A 183 -14.33 -10.78 9.23
C SER A 183 -15.08 -9.46 9.42
N ASP A 184 -16.33 -9.46 9.90
CA ASP A 184 -17.18 -8.26 9.96
C ASP A 184 -16.53 -7.08 10.71
N SER A 185 -15.85 -7.34 11.83
CA SER A 185 -15.12 -6.31 12.58
C SER A 185 -13.92 -5.76 11.81
N LEU A 186 -13.25 -6.60 11.02
CA LEU A 186 -12.11 -6.18 10.20
C LEU A 186 -12.58 -5.43 8.96
N LEU A 187 -13.70 -5.85 8.37
CA LEU A 187 -14.33 -5.17 7.24
C LEU A 187 -14.84 -3.78 7.63
N SER A 188 -15.34 -3.58 8.85
CA SER A 188 -15.72 -2.26 9.32
C SER A 188 -14.52 -1.34 9.51
N VAL A 189 -13.38 -1.87 10.00
CA VAL A 189 -12.11 -1.12 10.00
C VAL A 189 -11.72 -0.75 8.58
N LEU A 190 -11.63 -1.73 7.68
CA LEU A 190 -11.23 -1.54 6.28
C LEU A 190 -12.08 -0.48 5.58
N ALA A 191 -13.41 -0.51 5.74
CA ALA A 191 -14.33 0.45 5.14
C ALA A 191 -14.06 1.90 5.54
N ASP A 192 -13.52 2.13 6.72
CA ASP A 192 -13.24 3.45 7.29
C ASP A 192 -11.83 3.98 6.93
N LEU A 193 -10.94 3.12 6.43
CA LEU A 193 -9.57 3.51 6.09
C LEU A 193 -9.49 4.12 4.69
N SER A 194 -8.55 5.05 4.48
CA SER A 194 -8.26 5.55 3.13
C SER A 194 -7.43 4.54 2.35
N LEU A 195 -7.75 4.36 1.06
CA LEU A 195 -6.92 3.54 0.15
C LEU A 195 -5.48 4.00 0.09
N GLU A 196 -5.18 5.25 0.40
CA GLU A 196 -3.82 5.81 0.44
C GLU A 196 -3.01 5.31 1.64
N SER A 197 -3.59 4.49 2.51
CA SER A 197 -2.91 3.89 3.66
C SER A 197 -2.88 2.36 3.64
N ILE A 198 -3.48 1.74 2.61
CA ILE A 198 -3.68 0.30 2.53
C ILE A 198 -2.68 -0.33 1.56
N MET A 199 -2.14 -1.51 1.89
CA MET A 199 -1.37 -2.35 0.97
C MET A 199 -1.96 -3.75 0.87
N LEU A 200 -1.56 -4.47 -0.18
CA LEU A 200 -2.03 -5.82 -0.47
C LEU A 200 -0.96 -6.84 -0.09
N GLU A 201 -1.39 -7.97 0.46
CA GLU A 201 -0.49 -9.08 0.77
C GLU A 201 -1.24 -10.40 0.80
N THR A 202 -0.50 -11.50 0.69
CA THR A 202 -1.06 -12.83 0.87
C THR A 202 -0.72 -13.45 2.21
N ASP A 203 0.45 -13.14 2.76
CA ASP A 203 1.07 -13.88 3.86
C ASP A 203 1.28 -15.36 3.51
N SER A 204 1.60 -15.64 2.24
CA SER A 204 1.79 -17.01 1.75
C SER A 204 2.93 -17.71 2.50
N PRO A 205 2.79 -18.98 2.93
CA PRO A 205 1.76 -19.96 2.56
C PRO A 205 0.47 -19.93 3.41
N PHE A 206 0.34 -18.98 4.32
CA PHE A 206 -0.77 -18.86 5.27
C PHE A 206 -1.91 -17.99 4.72
N MET A 207 -2.96 -17.83 5.51
CA MET A 207 -4.04 -16.85 5.26
C MET A 207 -4.74 -16.94 3.89
N THR A 208 -4.84 -18.14 3.32
CA THR A 208 -5.45 -18.36 2.00
C THR A 208 -6.84 -17.72 1.89
N PRO A 209 -7.09 -16.81 0.93
CA PRO A 209 -8.40 -16.16 0.81
C PRO A 209 -9.47 -17.11 0.27
N VAL A 210 -10.75 -16.79 0.50
CA VAL A 210 -11.87 -17.33 -0.28
C VAL A 210 -11.68 -16.89 -1.75
N PRO A 211 -11.86 -17.79 -2.74
CA PRO A 211 -12.47 -19.12 -2.69
C PRO A 211 -11.49 -20.29 -2.40
N ASN A 212 -10.21 -20.04 -2.18
CA ASN A 212 -9.16 -21.07 -2.09
C ASN A 212 -8.91 -21.59 -0.67
N ARG A 213 -9.79 -21.28 0.30
CA ARG A 213 -9.66 -21.74 1.68
C ARG A 213 -9.40 -23.25 1.79
N GLY A 214 -8.51 -23.62 2.71
CA GLY A 214 -8.12 -25.01 2.95
C GLY A 214 -7.00 -25.52 2.02
N LYS A 215 -6.53 -24.71 1.08
CA LYS A 215 -5.33 -24.98 0.26
C LYS A 215 -4.16 -24.13 0.74
N ARG A 216 -2.93 -24.51 0.38
CA ARG A 216 -1.72 -23.68 0.54
C ARG A 216 -1.93 -22.33 -0.16
N ASN A 217 -1.62 -21.22 0.50
CA ASN A 217 -1.69 -19.91 -0.14
C ASN A 217 -0.49 -19.69 -1.07
N GLU A 218 -0.68 -18.85 -2.08
CA GLU A 218 0.36 -18.47 -3.04
C GLU A 218 0.17 -17.00 -3.44
N PRO A 219 1.24 -16.29 -3.86
CA PRO A 219 1.18 -14.86 -4.17
C PRO A 219 0.11 -14.45 -5.18
N TYR A 220 -0.26 -15.33 -6.12
CA TYR A 220 -1.30 -15.02 -7.11
C TYR A 220 -2.69 -14.81 -6.48
N ASN A 221 -2.91 -15.26 -5.24
CA ASN A 221 -4.17 -15.09 -4.53
C ASN A 221 -4.38 -13.65 -4.03
N VAL A 222 -3.39 -12.77 -4.11
CA VAL A 222 -3.52 -11.35 -3.70
C VAL A 222 -4.65 -10.65 -4.47
N LYS A 223 -4.99 -11.12 -5.67
CA LYS A 223 -6.12 -10.61 -6.45
C LYS A 223 -7.46 -10.73 -5.70
N TYR A 224 -7.66 -11.79 -4.92
CA TYR A 224 -8.90 -11.98 -4.14
C TYR A 224 -8.97 -11.01 -2.94
N VAL A 225 -7.81 -10.63 -2.40
CA VAL A 225 -7.71 -9.58 -1.38
C VAL A 225 -8.09 -8.23 -2.00
N ALA A 226 -7.54 -7.92 -3.18
CA ALA A 226 -7.87 -6.69 -3.91
C ALA A 226 -9.35 -6.62 -4.31
N GLU A 227 -9.94 -7.72 -4.78
CA GLU A 227 -11.37 -7.83 -5.07
C GLU A 227 -12.22 -7.55 -3.82
N LYS A 228 -11.84 -8.08 -2.66
CA LYS A 228 -12.58 -7.84 -1.43
C LYS A 228 -12.49 -6.38 -0.97
N ILE A 229 -11.32 -5.75 -1.09
CA ILE A 229 -11.13 -4.32 -0.80
C ILE A 229 -11.96 -3.48 -1.79
N ALA A 230 -11.97 -3.83 -3.08
CA ALA A 230 -12.75 -3.15 -4.10
C ALA A 230 -14.25 -3.17 -3.78
N GLU A 231 -14.77 -4.33 -3.36
CA GLU A 231 -16.15 -4.49 -2.91
C GLU A 231 -16.49 -3.54 -1.74
N VAL A 232 -15.64 -3.52 -0.70
CA VAL A 232 -15.85 -2.74 0.52
C VAL A 232 -15.79 -1.24 0.27
N HIS A 233 -14.89 -0.77 -0.61
CA HIS A 233 -14.78 0.64 -0.95
C HIS A 233 -15.70 1.08 -2.10
N HIS A 234 -16.49 0.17 -2.69
CA HIS A 234 -17.29 0.43 -3.89
C HIS A 234 -16.48 0.99 -5.07
N LEU A 235 -15.30 0.40 -5.30
CA LEU A 235 -14.36 0.80 -6.33
C LEU A 235 -14.05 -0.35 -7.28
N THR A 236 -13.37 -0.05 -8.38
CA THR A 236 -12.87 -1.08 -9.28
C THR A 236 -11.61 -1.73 -8.73
N VAL A 237 -11.33 -2.95 -9.15
CA VAL A 237 -10.10 -3.65 -8.78
C VAL A 237 -8.87 -2.91 -9.33
N GLU A 238 -8.99 -2.27 -10.48
CA GLU A 238 -7.97 -1.41 -11.07
C GLU A 238 -7.67 -0.18 -10.20
N ASP A 239 -8.68 0.38 -9.53
CA ASP A 239 -8.50 1.46 -8.57
C ASP A 239 -7.69 1.01 -7.36
N ILE A 240 -8.01 -0.17 -6.81
CA ILE A 240 -7.28 -0.76 -5.69
C ILE A 240 -5.83 -1.02 -6.10
N ALA A 241 -5.63 -1.70 -7.23
CA ALA A 241 -4.31 -2.04 -7.75
C ALA A 241 -3.42 -0.80 -7.96
N ARG A 242 -3.98 0.28 -8.52
CA ARG A 242 -3.23 1.53 -8.74
C ARG A 242 -2.88 2.24 -7.42
N ALA A 243 -3.85 2.40 -6.52
CA ALA A 243 -3.64 3.09 -5.26
C ALA A 243 -2.62 2.35 -4.38
N THR A 244 -2.80 1.04 -4.20
CA THR A 244 -1.93 0.20 -3.38
C THR A 244 -0.53 0.08 -3.97
N SER A 245 -0.37 0.00 -5.30
CA SER A 245 0.96 0.04 -5.93
C SER A 245 1.71 1.34 -5.65
N TYR A 246 1.01 2.48 -5.62
CA TYR A 246 1.65 3.75 -5.26
C TYR A 246 2.04 3.80 -3.77
N ASN A 247 1.27 3.16 -2.90
CA ASN A 247 1.61 3.04 -1.48
C ASN A 247 2.90 2.25 -1.28
N VAL A 248 3.04 1.13 -1.99
CA VAL A 248 4.30 0.36 -2.03
C VAL A 248 5.46 1.23 -2.51
N PHE A 249 5.29 2.03 -3.56
CA PHE A 249 6.33 2.95 -4.01
C PHE A 249 6.71 3.97 -2.92
N ARG A 250 5.73 4.56 -2.24
CA ARG A 250 5.99 5.53 -1.16
C ARG A 250 6.69 4.92 0.06
N MET A 251 6.42 3.64 0.32
CA MET A 251 6.97 2.93 1.46
C MET A 251 8.34 2.31 1.15
N PHE A 252 8.43 1.49 0.10
CA PHE A 252 9.59 0.65 -0.22
C PHE A 252 10.40 1.14 -1.43
N GLY A 253 9.91 2.14 -2.17
CA GLY A 253 10.57 2.61 -3.40
C GLY A 253 10.43 1.64 -4.59
N ILE A 254 9.60 0.59 -4.47
CA ILE A 254 9.38 -0.41 -5.53
C ILE A 254 8.32 0.08 -6.50
N GLY A 255 8.52 -0.15 -7.80
CA GLY A 255 7.62 0.29 -8.86
C GLY A 255 7.98 1.68 -9.36
N GLY A 256 7.02 2.60 -9.38
CA GLY A 256 7.27 3.94 -9.90
C GLY A 256 6.26 4.99 -9.45
N LYS A 257 6.72 6.26 -9.46
CA LYS A 257 5.86 7.41 -9.22
C LYS A 257 4.90 7.61 -10.41
N PRO A 258 3.59 7.81 -10.17
CA PRO A 258 2.65 8.07 -11.24
C PRO A 258 3.00 9.37 -11.99
N HIS A 259 2.88 9.32 -13.32
CA HIS A 259 3.02 10.49 -14.17
C HIS A 259 1.83 11.45 -13.96
N PRO A 260 2.04 12.78 -14.10
CA PRO A 260 0.96 13.74 -14.04
C PRO A 260 -0.16 13.42 -15.04
N SER A 261 -1.40 13.45 -14.57
CA SER A 261 -2.60 13.20 -15.35
C SER A 261 -3.53 14.40 -15.34
N ILE A 262 -4.08 14.74 -16.51
CA ILE A 262 -5.08 15.80 -16.66
C ILE A 262 -6.50 15.24 -16.55
N THR A 263 -6.69 13.94 -16.83
CA THR A 263 -7.91 13.20 -16.49
C THR A 263 -7.59 11.96 -15.66
N TYR A 264 -8.55 11.51 -14.86
CA TYR A 264 -8.40 10.32 -14.03
C TYR A 264 -9.74 9.62 -13.83
N LYS A 265 -9.75 8.29 -13.77
CA LYS A 265 -10.97 7.48 -13.62
C LYS A 265 -11.02 6.88 -12.22
N ILE A 266 -12.14 7.05 -11.52
CA ILE A 266 -12.43 6.41 -10.23
C ILE A 266 -13.83 5.80 -10.35
N GLY A 267 -13.97 4.50 -10.08
CA GLY A 267 -15.20 3.80 -10.44
C GLY A 267 -15.41 3.85 -11.95
N ASN A 268 -16.62 4.16 -12.41
CA ASN A 268 -16.89 4.39 -13.84
C ASN A 268 -17.01 5.88 -14.23
N SER A 269 -16.73 6.82 -13.32
CA SER A 269 -16.73 8.26 -13.59
C SER A 269 -15.35 8.75 -14.04
N LEU A 270 -15.31 9.66 -15.02
CA LEU A 270 -14.08 10.35 -15.44
C LEU A 270 -14.00 11.72 -14.80
N TYR A 271 -12.88 12.01 -14.16
CA TYR A 271 -12.61 13.28 -13.51
C TYR A 271 -11.61 14.10 -14.31
N LEU A 272 -11.83 15.40 -14.43
CA LEU A 272 -11.01 16.34 -15.17
C LEU A 272 -10.30 17.30 -14.21
N ASN A 273 -8.98 17.17 -14.11
CA ASN A 273 -8.11 18.02 -13.29
C ASN A 273 -7.86 19.37 -13.99
N ILE A 274 -8.88 20.23 -14.00
CA ILE A 274 -8.91 21.48 -14.79
C ILE A 274 -7.76 22.43 -14.46
N THR A 275 -7.41 22.54 -13.18
CA THR A 275 -6.36 23.43 -12.67
C THR A 275 -5.96 23.02 -11.26
N ASN A 276 -4.71 23.31 -10.87
CA ASN A 276 -4.27 23.32 -9.47
C ASN A 276 -4.21 24.75 -8.90
N ARG A 277 -4.68 25.77 -9.63
CA ARG A 277 -4.84 27.12 -9.09
C ARG A 277 -6.07 27.14 -8.19
N CYS A 278 -5.98 27.84 -7.07
CA CYS A 278 -7.08 28.02 -6.13
C CYS A 278 -6.84 29.36 -5.41
N ASN A 279 -7.90 30.10 -5.17
CA ASN A 279 -7.93 31.31 -4.36
C ASN A 279 -7.83 31.04 -2.86
N ALA A 280 -7.97 29.78 -2.43
CA ALA A 280 -7.75 29.34 -1.05
C ALA A 280 -6.27 29.04 -0.75
N ASN A 281 -5.89 29.23 0.53
CA ASN A 281 -4.60 28.81 1.07
C ASN A 281 -4.80 27.91 2.30
N CYS A 282 -5.36 26.73 2.10
CA CYS A 282 -5.66 25.77 3.17
C CYS A 282 -4.39 25.05 3.65
N VAL A 283 -4.26 24.87 4.97
CA VAL A 283 -3.13 24.16 5.60
C VAL A 283 -3.16 22.65 5.36
N PHE A 284 -4.35 22.09 5.15
CA PHE A 284 -4.58 20.66 4.93
C PHE A 284 -4.52 20.24 3.46
N CYS A 285 -4.35 21.19 2.53
CA CYS A 285 -4.49 20.92 1.10
C CYS A 285 -3.16 20.39 0.52
N ASP A 286 -3.17 19.14 0.06
CA ASP A 286 -1.99 18.47 -0.54
C ASP A 286 -1.61 19.01 -1.94
N ARG A 287 -2.34 19.98 -2.49
CA ARG A 287 -1.99 20.69 -3.73
C ARG A 287 -0.56 21.20 -3.77
N LYS A 288 -0.03 21.64 -2.63
CA LYS A 288 1.36 22.11 -2.52
C LYS A 288 2.35 20.95 -2.36
N GLY A 289 1.92 19.82 -1.81
CA GLY A 289 2.68 18.59 -1.68
C GLY A 289 2.64 17.75 -2.96
N GLU A 290 2.27 16.48 -2.82
CA GLU A 290 2.32 15.50 -3.92
C GLU A 290 1.15 15.65 -4.89
N ALA A 291 0.00 16.11 -4.40
CA ALA A 291 -1.24 16.25 -5.16
C ALA A 291 -1.63 14.93 -5.82
N VAL A 292 -1.67 13.84 -5.04
CA VAL A 292 -2.03 12.50 -5.51
C VAL A 292 -3.37 12.05 -4.93
N ILE A 293 -4.27 11.55 -5.77
CA ILE A 293 -5.54 10.93 -5.34
C ILE A 293 -5.62 9.51 -5.85
N ASN A 294 -5.79 8.55 -4.94
CA ASN A 294 -5.89 7.11 -5.26
C ASN A 294 -4.77 6.64 -6.21
N GLY A 295 -3.55 7.18 -6.12
CA GLY A 295 -2.43 6.84 -7.02
C GLY A 295 -2.41 7.57 -8.38
N TYR A 296 -3.31 8.51 -8.65
CA TYR A 296 -3.16 9.46 -9.76
C TYR A 296 -2.41 10.71 -9.31
N ASN A 297 -1.35 11.06 -10.04
CA ASN A 297 -0.65 12.33 -9.82
C ASN A 297 -1.38 13.46 -10.54
N LEU A 298 -1.96 14.39 -9.79
CA LEU A 298 -2.71 15.51 -10.31
C LEU A 298 -1.91 16.82 -10.28
N LYS A 299 -0.61 16.75 -9.97
CA LYS A 299 0.27 17.91 -9.88
C LYS A 299 0.45 18.58 -11.23
N MET A 300 0.07 19.84 -11.31
CA MET A 300 0.12 20.62 -12.54
C MET A 300 0.51 22.08 -12.26
N SER A 301 1.47 22.60 -13.01
CA SER A 301 1.82 24.02 -13.01
C SER A 301 0.90 24.82 -13.92
N LYS A 302 0.77 26.13 -13.68
CA LYS A 302 -0.02 27.04 -14.53
C LYS A 302 0.37 26.96 -16.02
N SER A 303 1.67 26.80 -16.31
CA SER A 303 2.20 26.68 -17.67
C SER A 303 1.85 25.36 -18.37
N LYS A 304 1.44 24.34 -17.61
CA LYS A 304 1.07 23.01 -18.12
C LYS A 304 -0.44 22.80 -18.15
N GLU A 305 -1.24 23.83 -17.84
CA GLU A 305 -2.70 23.77 -17.92
C GLU A 305 -3.12 23.54 -19.38
N PRO A 306 -3.71 22.38 -19.72
CA PRO A 306 -4.07 22.05 -21.10
C PRO A 306 -5.31 22.83 -21.54
N ASP A 307 -5.49 22.98 -22.85
CA ASP A 307 -6.69 23.59 -23.44
C ASP A 307 -7.90 22.61 -23.46
N GLU A 308 -9.05 23.09 -23.90
CA GLU A 308 -10.27 22.28 -24.00
C GLU A 308 -10.14 21.09 -24.96
N LYS A 309 -9.28 21.18 -26.00
CA LYS A 309 -9.14 20.13 -27.01
C LYS A 309 -8.43 18.92 -26.42
N ALA A 310 -7.41 19.14 -25.61
CA ALA A 310 -6.73 18.07 -24.90
C ALA A 310 -7.69 17.26 -24.02
N TYR A 311 -8.56 17.93 -23.25
CA TYR A 311 -9.57 17.23 -22.44
C TYR A 311 -10.59 16.48 -23.30
N ILE A 312 -11.10 17.09 -24.37
CA ILE A 312 -12.04 16.45 -25.28
C ILE A 312 -11.43 15.17 -25.89
N ASN A 313 -10.14 15.22 -26.27
CA ASN A 313 -9.42 14.05 -26.79
C ASN A 313 -9.28 12.94 -25.74
N GLU A 314 -8.98 13.28 -24.47
CA GLU A 314 -8.88 12.27 -23.39
C GLU A 314 -10.23 11.69 -22.99
N ILE A 315 -11.31 12.49 -23.02
CA ILE A 315 -12.68 12.01 -22.80
C ILE A 315 -13.03 10.99 -23.89
N GLY A 316 -12.80 11.34 -25.16
CA GLY A 316 -13.27 10.54 -26.29
C GLY A 316 -14.80 10.42 -26.28
N ASP A 317 -15.30 9.18 -26.30
CA ASP A 317 -16.74 8.91 -26.13
C ASP A 317 -17.16 9.13 -24.68
N SER A 318 -17.99 10.16 -24.44
CA SER A 318 -18.50 10.48 -23.10
C SER A 318 -19.58 9.50 -22.61
N ALA A 319 -20.24 8.74 -23.49
CA ALA A 319 -21.32 7.85 -23.12
C ALA A 319 -20.85 6.58 -22.38
N LYS A 320 -19.54 6.29 -22.40
CA LYS A 320 -18.96 5.13 -21.70
C LYS A 320 -18.76 5.36 -20.20
N TYR A 321 -18.89 6.61 -19.74
CA TYR A 321 -18.74 6.98 -18.33
C TYR A 321 -20.10 7.30 -17.72
N ASP A 322 -20.26 7.01 -16.43
CA ASP A 322 -21.48 7.36 -15.70
C ASP A 322 -21.66 8.89 -15.65
N GLU A 323 -20.54 9.59 -15.48
CA GLU A 323 -20.46 11.05 -15.55
C GLU A 323 -19.03 11.55 -15.82
N ILE A 324 -18.93 12.78 -16.29
CA ILE A 324 -17.71 13.57 -16.40
C ILE A 324 -17.69 14.62 -15.29
N VAL A 325 -16.71 14.55 -14.41
CA VAL A 325 -16.65 15.37 -13.19
C VAL A 325 -15.53 16.40 -13.31
N PHE A 326 -15.86 17.68 -13.24
CA PHE A 326 -14.86 18.74 -13.13
C PHE A 326 -14.38 18.83 -11.67
N CYS A 327 -13.21 18.25 -11.38
CA CYS A 327 -12.66 18.13 -10.03
C CYS A 327 -11.13 17.96 -10.04
N GLY A 328 -10.47 18.45 -9.01
CA GLY A 328 -9.03 18.29 -8.79
C GLY A 328 -8.59 19.06 -7.54
N TYR A 329 -7.28 19.28 -7.38
CA TYR A 329 -6.75 20.03 -6.23
C TYR A 329 -6.89 21.56 -6.34
N GLY A 330 -7.39 22.09 -7.45
CA GLY A 330 -7.63 23.52 -7.65
C GLY A 330 -9.11 23.88 -7.61
N GLU A 331 -9.41 25.16 -7.88
CA GLU A 331 -10.75 25.68 -8.08
C GLU A 331 -11.06 25.68 -9.59
N PRO A 332 -11.85 24.71 -10.11
CA PRO A 332 -12.07 24.56 -11.53
C PRO A 332 -12.69 25.81 -12.18
N THR A 333 -13.53 26.55 -11.45
CA THR A 333 -14.24 27.74 -11.97
C THR A 333 -13.31 28.88 -12.38
N LEU A 334 -12.04 28.89 -11.93
CA LEU A 334 -11.02 29.81 -12.45
C LEU A 334 -10.74 29.64 -13.95
N ARG A 335 -11.18 28.52 -14.54
CA ARG A 335 -11.13 28.25 -15.99
C ARG A 335 -12.53 27.99 -16.55
N TRP A 336 -13.51 28.79 -16.13
CA TRP A 336 -14.92 28.64 -16.50
C TRP A 336 -15.20 28.45 -17.99
N ASN A 337 -14.47 29.16 -18.86
CA ASN A 337 -14.64 29.01 -20.32
C ASN A 337 -14.29 27.60 -20.81
N ILE A 338 -13.24 26.99 -20.23
CA ILE A 338 -12.83 25.60 -20.55
C ILE A 338 -13.93 24.63 -20.12
N ILE A 339 -14.44 24.78 -18.89
CA ILE A 339 -15.55 23.96 -18.36
C ILE A 339 -16.77 24.04 -19.28
N LYS A 340 -17.18 25.26 -19.67
CA LYS A 340 -18.32 25.47 -20.57
C LYS A 340 -18.15 24.76 -21.91
N THR A 341 -16.97 24.83 -22.51
CA THR A 341 -16.72 24.19 -23.80
C THR A 341 -16.76 22.68 -23.69
N ILE A 342 -16.10 22.10 -22.68
CA ILE A 342 -16.11 20.65 -22.45
C ILE A 342 -17.53 20.17 -22.10
N ALA A 343 -18.27 20.87 -21.25
CA ALA A 343 -19.62 20.49 -20.89
C ALA A 343 -20.58 20.48 -22.09
N LYS A 344 -20.43 21.43 -23.03
CA LYS A 344 -21.17 21.42 -24.30
C LYS A 344 -20.82 20.19 -25.15
N TYR A 345 -19.53 19.84 -25.23
CA TYR A 345 -19.09 18.63 -25.93
C TYR A 345 -19.70 17.37 -25.30
N VAL A 346 -19.60 17.21 -23.99
CA VAL A 346 -20.13 16.04 -23.25
C VAL A 346 -21.65 15.94 -23.46
N LYS A 347 -22.39 17.05 -23.34
CA LYS A 347 -23.84 17.07 -23.58
C LYS A 347 -24.20 16.70 -25.02
N ALA A 348 -23.43 17.16 -26.01
CA ALA A 348 -23.65 16.83 -27.42
C ALA A 348 -23.37 15.35 -27.73
N ASN A 349 -22.58 14.67 -26.88
CA ASN A 349 -22.22 13.26 -27.00
C ASN A 349 -22.89 12.41 -25.90
N ASN A 350 -24.12 12.77 -25.50
CA ASN A 350 -24.98 12.03 -24.57
C ASN A 350 -24.38 11.72 -23.19
N GLY A 351 -23.36 12.47 -22.76
CA GLY A 351 -22.79 12.33 -21.42
C GLY A 351 -23.42 13.27 -20.39
N THR A 352 -23.21 12.94 -19.12
CA THR A 352 -23.60 13.77 -17.97
C THR A 352 -22.37 14.47 -17.40
N THR A 353 -22.54 15.70 -16.90
CA THR A 353 -21.45 16.43 -16.22
C THR A 353 -21.82 16.82 -14.80
N ARG A 354 -20.83 16.79 -13.90
CA ARG A 354 -20.92 17.36 -12.55
C ARG A 354 -19.73 18.27 -12.27
N LEU A 355 -19.97 19.37 -11.57
CA LEU A 355 -18.93 20.29 -11.12
C LEU A 355 -18.76 20.13 -9.61
N ILE A 356 -17.53 19.85 -9.18
CA ILE A 356 -17.14 19.90 -7.77
C ILE A 356 -16.30 21.17 -7.60
N THR A 357 -16.81 22.12 -6.82
CA THR A 357 -16.06 23.30 -6.40
C THR A 357 -15.53 23.06 -4.99
N ASN A 358 -14.48 23.80 -4.59
CA ASN A 358 -14.00 23.73 -3.21
C ASN A 358 -14.89 24.55 -2.25
N GLY A 359 -16.17 24.75 -2.57
CA GLY A 359 -17.10 25.65 -1.88
C GLY A 359 -16.86 27.13 -2.16
N HIS A 360 -16.05 27.46 -3.18
CA HIS A 360 -15.64 28.82 -3.53
C HIS A 360 -16.28 29.35 -4.82
N GLY A 361 -17.02 28.49 -5.53
CA GLY A 361 -17.51 28.73 -6.90
C GLY A 361 -19.02 28.87 -7.01
#